data_AF-A0A7S4UYH6-F1
#
_entry.id   AF-A0A7S4UYH6-F1
#
_cell.length_a   1.000
_cell.length_b   1.000
_cell.length_c   1.000
_cell.angle_alpha   90.00
_cell.angle_beta   90.00
_cell.angle_gamma   90.00
#
_symmetry.space_group_name_H-M   'P 1'
#
loop_
_entity.id
_entity.type
_entity.pdbx_description
1 polymer ?
#
loop_
_entity_poly.entity_id
_entity_poly.type
_entity_poly.pdbx_seq_one_letter_code
_entity_poly.pdbx_strand_id
1 'polypeptide(L)'
;MHRLPAMSLAPSIYQVQGKWQHSSGGEIEVQCDAPGKSVIIIHPTVGKQTMDVSRFLTADGLDYFGFKGKLDGSKITWNNGVVWTKVG
;
A
#
# COMPACT_ATOMS: atom_id res chain seq x y z
N MET A 1 12.26 -24.03 22.08
CA MET A 1 12.14 -23.59 20.68
C MET A 1 11.96 -22.07 20.68
N HIS A 2 13.00 -21.31 20.36
CA HIS A 2 12.90 -19.85 20.25
C HIS A 2 12.43 -19.52 18.84
N ARG A 3 11.18 -19.05 18.69
CA ARG A 3 10.72 -18.44 17.44
C ARG A 3 11.47 -17.12 17.28
N LEU A 4 12.32 -17.02 16.25
CA LEU A 4 12.85 -15.73 15.82
C LEU A 4 11.67 -14.80 15.54
N PRO A 5 11.68 -13.54 16.02
CA PRO A 5 10.67 -12.59 15.59
C PRO A 5 10.78 -12.47 14.07
N ALA A 6 9.67 -12.68 13.36
CA ALA A 6 9.63 -12.43 11.93
C ALA A 6 10.03 -10.96 11.73
N MET A 7 11.22 -10.73 11.15
CA MET A 7 11.59 -9.41 10.66
C MET A 7 10.56 -9.06 9.58
N SER A 8 9.51 -8.36 9.97
CA SER A 8 8.65 -7.66 9.03
C SER A 8 9.50 -6.53 8.49
N LEU A 9 10.25 -6.79 7.42
CA LEU A 9 10.89 -5.73 6.66
C LEU A 9 9.78 -4.76 6.24
N ALA A 10 9.96 -3.47 6.55
CA ALA A 10 9.02 -2.45 6.16
C ALA A 10 8.73 -2.56 4.64
N PRO A 11 7.49 -2.34 4.19
CA PRO A 11 7.16 -2.43 2.77
C PRO A 11 8.01 -1.45 1.95
N SER A 12 8.54 -1.92 0.82
CA SER A 12 9.22 -1.07 -0.16
C SER A 12 8.25 -0.56 -1.22
N ILE A 13 8.58 0.57 -1.84
CA ILE A 13 7.76 1.18 -2.90
C ILE A 13 7.53 0.22 -4.07
N TYR A 14 8.53 -0.60 -4.42
CA TYR A 14 8.45 -1.58 -5.51
C TYR A 14 7.41 -2.67 -5.26
N GLN A 15 7.18 -3.04 -4.00
CA GLN A 15 6.19 -4.07 -3.65
C GLN A 15 4.76 -3.53 -3.72
N VAL A 16 4.57 -2.25 -3.41
CA VAL A 16 3.25 -1.60 -3.38
C VAL A 16 2.84 -1.02 -4.74
N GLN A 17 3.80 -0.68 -5.61
CA GLN A 17 3.50 -0.19 -6.96
C GLN A 17 2.74 -1.22 -7.80
N GLY A 18 1.88 -0.72 -8.68
CA GLY A 18 1.09 -1.52 -9.60
C GLY A 18 -0.41 -1.31 -9.43
N LYS A 19 -1.18 -2.18 -10.08
CA LYS A 19 -2.64 -2.17 -10.04
C LYS A 19 -3.16 -3.07 -8.93
N TRP A 20 -4.25 -2.66 -8.32
CA TRP A 20 -4.86 -3.33 -7.18
C TRP A 20 -6.38 -3.35 -7.30
N GLN A 21 -7.00 -4.50 -7.06
CA GLN A 21 -8.44 -4.65 -6.96
C GLN A 21 -8.92 -4.27 -5.56
N HIS A 22 -9.79 -3.27 -5.46
CA HIS A 22 -10.44 -2.89 -4.19
C HIS A 22 -11.56 -3.89 -3.84
N SER A 23 -11.70 -4.25 -2.57
CA SER A 23 -12.69 -5.25 -2.11
C SER A 23 -14.16 -4.81 -2.26
N SER A 24 -14.43 -3.50 -2.30
CA SER A 24 -15.75 -2.94 -2.62
C SER A 24 -15.99 -2.74 -4.13
N GLY A 25 -15.05 -3.20 -4.98
CA GLY A 25 -15.08 -3.00 -6.42
C GLY A 25 -14.22 -1.83 -6.92
N GLY A 26 -13.81 -1.92 -8.19
CA GLY A 26 -12.93 -0.95 -8.86
C GLY A 26 -11.44 -1.26 -8.73
N GLU A 27 -10.64 -0.70 -9.64
CA GLU A 27 -9.19 -0.84 -9.69
C GLU A 27 -8.51 0.43 -9.17
N ILE A 28 -7.46 0.26 -8.38
CA ILE A 28 -6.60 1.29 -7.83
C ILE A 28 -5.24 1.15 -8.49
N GLU A 29 -4.64 2.25 -8.88
CA GLU A 29 -3.27 2.25 -9.40
C GLU A 29 -2.35 2.98 -8.42
N VAL A 30 -1.25 2.33 -8.04
CA VAL A 30 -0.20 2.89 -7.19
C VAL A 30 1.05 3.08 -8.04
N GLN A 31 1.44 4.32 -8.24
CA GLN A 31 2.63 4.72 -8.98
C GLN A 31 3.60 5.47 -8.06
N CYS A 32 4.83 5.65 -8.51
CA CYS A 32 5.78 6.54 -7.85
C CYS A 32 6.26 7.57 -8.87
N ASP A 33 6.54 8.78 -8.43
CA ASP A 33 7.14 9.79 -9.29
C ASP A 33 8.56 9.38 -9.72
N ALA A 34 9.06 9.99 -10.80
CA ALA A 34 10.39 9.66 -11.33
C ALA A 34 11.54 9.79 -10.29
N PRO A 35 11.50 10.75 -9.34
CA PRO A 35 12.48 10.83 -8.27
C PRO A 35 12.33 9.79 -7.14
N GLY A 36 11.24 9.03 -7.08
CA GLY A 36 10.99 8.09 -6.00
C GLY A 36 10.56 8.73 -4.67
N LYS A 37 10.16 10.00 -4.69
CA LYS A 37 9.87 10.81 -3.49
C LYS A 37 8.39 10.83 -3.15
N SER A 38 7.54 10.71 -4.16
CA SER A 38 6.08 10.78 -4.01
C SER A 38 5.43 9.51 -4.53
N VAL A 39 4.44 9.00 -3.79
CA VAL A 39 3.51 7.99 -4.28
C VAL A 39 2.29 8.68 -4.88
N ILE A 40 1.82 8.16 -5.99
CA ILE A 40 0.60 8.61 -6.67
C ILE A 40 -0.38 7.45 -6.60
N ILE A 41 -1.54 7.68 -5.97
CA ILE A 41 -2.60 6.69 -5.82
C ILE A 41 -3.81 7.17 -6.60
N ILE A 42 -4.20 6.43 -7.63
CA ILE A 42 -5.37 6.71 -8.46
C ILE A 42 -6.49 5.78 -7.99
N HIS A 43 -7.47 6.34 -7.29
CA HIS A 43 -8.60 5.60 -6.72
C HIS A 43 -9.88 5.89 -7.51
N PRO A 44 -10.74 4.88 -7.76
CA PRO A 44 -11.92 5.05 -8.61
C PRO A 44 -12.96 6.03 -8.04
N THR A 45 -13.04 6.15 -6.72
CA THR A 45 -14.03 7.01 -6.04
C THR A 45 -13.47 8.35 -5.54
N VAL A 46 -12.20 8.41 -5.14
CA VAL A 46 -11.59 9.63 -4.56
C VAL A 46 -10.59 10.32 -5.50
N GLY A 47 -10.43 9.80 -6.71
CA GLY A 47 -9.55 10.35 -7.73
C GLY A 47 -8.07 10.13 -7.45
N LYS A 48 -7.24 10.97 -8.07
CA LYS A 48 -5.78 10.94 -7.97
C LYS A 48 -5.30 11.68 -6.73
N GLN A 49 -4.49 11.00 -5.93
CA GLN A 49 -3.90 11.52 -4.70
C GLN A 49 -2.38 11.40 -4.79
N THR A 50 -1.64 12.43 -4.39
CA THR A 50 -0.18 12.44 -4.37
C THR A 50 0.28 12.72 -2.95
N MET A 51 1.23 11.93 -2.43
CA MET A 51 1.79 12.13 -1.09
C MET A 51 3.24 11.65 -1.02
N ASP A 52 3.97 12.10 0.01
CA ASP A 52 5.34 11.67 0.26
C ASP A 52 5.39 10.15 0.49
N VAL A 53 6.39 9.49 -0.09
CA VAL A 53 6.61 8.05 0.11
C VAL A 53 6.80 7.72 1.59
N SER A 54 7.47 8.58 2.37
CA SER A 54 7.66 8.39 3.82
C SER A 54 6.39 8.54 4.65
N ARG A 55 5.34 9.15 4.09
CA ARG A 55 4.02 9.18 4.73
C ARG A 55 3.23 7.92 4.39
N PHE A 56 3.40 7.37 3.20
CA PHE A 56 2.71 6.16 2.77
C PHE A 56 3.37 4.88 3.29
N LEU A 57 4.69 4.77 3.20
CA LEU A 57 5.51 3.68 3.71
C LEU A 57 6.02 4.04 5.10
N THR A 58 5.54 3.34 6.10
CA THR A 58 5.90 3.54 7.51
C THR A 58 6.73 2.37 8.01
N ALA A 59 7.38 2.53 9.18
CA ALA A 59 8.13 1.44 9.81
C ALA A 59 7.24 0.21 10.10
N ASP A 60 5.95 0.42 10.34
CA ASP A 60 5.00 -0.62 10.76
C ASP A 60 4.14 -1.16 9.60
N GLY A 61 4.31 -0.64 8.38
CA GLY A 61 3.46 -1.01 7.24
C GLY A 61 3.11 0.19 6.36
N LEU A 62 1.84 0.35 6.05
CA LEU A 62 1.32 1.41 5.17
C LEU A 62 0.41 2.36 5.93
N ASP A 63 0.38 3.63 5.53
CA ASP A 63 -0.61 4.62 5.96
C ASP A 63 -1.20 5.32 4.73
N TYR A 64 -2.52 5.24 4.60
CA TYR A 64 -3.25 5.94 3.55
C TYR A 64 -4.48 6.61 4.15
N PHE A 65 -4.46 7.95 4.21
CA PHE A 65 -5.51 8.76 4.85
C PHE A 65 -5.80 8.36 6.30
N GLY A 66 -4.77 7.97 7.07
CA GLY A 66 -4.90 7.53 8.45
C GLY A 66 -5.35 6.08 8.61
N PHE A 67 -5.69 5.39 7.52
CA PHE A 67 -5.92 3.95 7.54
C PHE A 67 -4.59 3.22 7.49
N LYS A 68 -4.39 2.32 8.46
CA LYS A 68 -3.17 1.52 8.59
C LYS A 68 -3.31 0.25 7.77
N GLY A 69 -2.35 0.01 6.88
CA GLY A 69 -2.34 -1.13 5.98
C GLY A 69 -1.19 -2.09 6.29
N LYS A 70 -1.47 -3.39 6.20
CA LYS A 70 -0.44 -4.45 6.23
C LYS A 70 -0.32 -5.06 4.84
N LEU A 71 0.90 -5.09 4.31
CA LEU A 71 1.22 -5.79 3.08
C LEU A 71 1.62 -7.25 3.38
N ASP A 72 1.04 -8.19 2.65
CA ASP A 72 1.36 -9.61 2.67
C ASP A 72 1.37 -10.14 1.22
N GLY A 73 2.56 -10.17 0.61
CA GLY A 73 2.74 -10.54 -0.80
C GLY A 73 1.93 -9.64 -1.75
N SER A 74 0.87 -10.20 -2.32
CA SER A 74 -0.06 -9.52 -3.26
C SER A 74 -1.32 -8.98 -2.59
N LYS A 75 -1.37 -8.89 -1.26
CA LYS A 75 -2.56 -8.43 -0.53
C LYS A 75 -2.21 -7.31 0.45
N ILE A 76 -2.96 -6.22 0.41
CA ILE A 76 -2.95 -5.18 1.45
C ILE A 76 -4.27 -5.30 2.23
N THR A 77 -4.18 -5.43 3.55
CA THR A 77 -5.35 -5.39 4.45
C THR A 77 -5.29 -4.11 5.26
N TRP A 78 -6.34 -3.30 5.18
CA TRP A 78 -6.48 -2.04 5.90
C TRP A 78 -7.26 -2.24 7.20
N ASN A 79 -6.95 -1.43 8.21
CA ASN A 79 -7.59 -1.48 9.54
C ASN A 79 -9.07 -1.08 9.54
N ASN A 80 -9.60 -0.56 8.44
CA ASN A 80 -11.04 -0.33 8.22
C ASN A 80 -11.76 -1.52 7.55
N GLY A 81 -11.07 -2.66 7.37
CA GLY A 81 -11.62 -3.88 6.77
C GLY A 81 -11.55 -3.93 5.23
N VAL A 82 -11.10 -2.86 4.58
CA VAL A 82 -10.85 -2.87 3.13
C VAL A 82 -9.66 -3.77 2.81
N VAL A 83 -9.76 -4.48 1.69
CA VAL A 83 -8.66 -5.28 1.15
C VAL A 83 -8.35 -4.82 -0.26
N TRP A 84 -7.07 -4.63 -0.56
CA TRP A 84 -6.58 -4.44 -1.92
C TRP A 84 -5.81 -5.69 -2.35
N THR A 85 -6.14 -6.25 -3.50
CA THR A 85 -5.47 -7.43 -4.06
C THR A 85 -4.74 -7.05 -5.33
N LYS A 86 -3.43 -7.30 -5.40
CA LYS A 86 -2.60 -6.92 -6.54
C LYS A 86 -3.10 -7.62 -7.80
N VAL A 87 -3.25 -6.85 -8.87
CA VAL A 87 -3.56 -7.32 -10.22
C VAL A 87 -2.21 -7.55 -10.91
N GLY A 88 -2.07 -8.72 -11.54
CA GLY A 88 -0.85 -9.30 -12.14
C GLY A 88 0.28 -8.35 -12.52
#